data_AF-A0A7I8VF66-F1
#
_entry.id   AF-A0A7I8VF66-F1
#
_cell.length_a   1.000
_cell.length_b   1.000
_cell.length_c   1.000
_cell.angle_alpha   90.00
_cell.angle_beta   90.00
_cell.angle_gamma   90.00
#
_symmetry.space_group_name_H-M   'P 1'
#
loop_
_entity.id
_entity.type
_entity.pdbx_description
1 polymer ?
#
loop_
_entity_poly.entity_id
_entity_poly.type
_entity_poly.pdbx_seq_one_letter_code
_entity_poly.pdbx_strand_id
1 'polypeptide(L)'
;MAENLLTFSNPVFAQFAYYSAISIGKMFAIVPMIVYRRFSTGTFANKEDVLSRDKKGNPTAKVGINESVERGRRNHLNDMENIFPFVLIGFFYVLTKPDLNVATWHFRVFAFSRIVHMLAYQIPIKQPTRALSFGVGMGTMLSMLYQVLTYSA
;
A
#
# COMPACT_ATOMS: atom_id res chain seq x y z
N MET A 1 -16.86 -24.59 -22.62
CA MET A 1 -16.92 -23.11 -22.46
C MET A 1 -15.71 -22.70 -21.64
N ALA A 2 -14.94 -21.70 -22.06
CA ALA A 2 -13.81 -21.23 -21.26
C ALA A 2 -14.35 -20.72 -19.91
N GLU A 3 -13.82 -21.25 -18.81
CA GLU A 3 -14.18 -20.72 -17.48
C GLU A 3 -13.76 -19.26 -17.39
N ASN A 4 -14.72 -18.38 -17.12
CA ASN A 4 -14.44 -16.98 -16.89
C ASN A 4 -13.84 -16.84 -15.48
N LEU A 5 -12.51 -16.69 -15.40
CA LEU A 5 -11.81 -16.60 -14.11
C LEU A 5 -11.95 -15.23 -13.45
N LEU A 6 -12.32 -14.19 -14.21
CA LEU A 6 -12.40 -12.80 -13.77
C LEU A 6 -13.85 -12.40 -13.43
N THR A 7 -14.55 -13.27 -12.72
CA THR A 7 -15.90 -13.00 -12.20
C THR A 7 -15.93 -13.18 -10.69
N PHE A 8 -16.81 -12.43 -10.01
CA PHE A 8 -17.04 -12.58 -8.57
C PHE A 8 -17.62 -13.95 -8.19
N SER A 9 -18.13 -14.72 -9.15
CA SER A 9 -18.51 -16.12 -8.90
C SER A 9 -17.29 -17.02 -8.67
N ASN A 10 -16.10 -16.62 -9.13
CA ASN A 10 -14.85 -17.30 -8.80
C ASN A 10 -14.40 -16.85 -7.41
N PRO A 11 -14.38 -17.75 -6.40
CA PRO A 11 -14.03 -17.38 -5.03
C PRO A 11 -12.59 -16.85 -4.92
N VAL A 12 -11.66 -17.31 -5.77
CA VAL A 12 -10.27 -16.83 -5.79
C VAL A 12 -10.23 -15.36 -6.22
N PHE A 13 -10.93 -15.02 -7.31
CA PHE A 13 -11.00 -13.65 -7.81
C PHE A 13 -11.72 -12.72 -6.83
N ALA A 14 -12.79 -13.19 -6.18
CA ALA A 14 -13.49 -12.42 -5.16
C ALA A 14 -12.58 -12.06 -3.96
N GLN A 15 -11.79 -13.02 -3.46
CA GLN A 15 -10.81 -12.78 -2.40
C GLN A 15 -9.69 -11.84 -2.87
N PHE A 16 -9.16 -12.05 -4.07
CA PHE A 16 -8.15 -11.17 -4.67
C PHE A 16 -8.65 -9.73 -4.77
N ALA A 17 -9.85 -9.52 -5.31
CA ALA A 17 -10.45 -8.19 -5.47
C ALA A 17 -10.67 -7.52 -4.11
N TYR A 18 -11.15 -8.26 -3.11
CA TYR A 18 -11.37 -7.75 -1.75
C TYR A 18 -10.07 -7.28 -1.07
N TYR A 19 -9.03 -8.11 -1.05
CA TYR A 19 -7.76 -7.75 -0.40
C TYR A 19 -6.97 -6.70 -1.18
N SER A 20 -7.10 -6.68 -2.50
CA SER A 20 -6.56 -5.61 -3.35
C SER A 20 -7.24 -4.28 -3.04
N ALA A 21 -8.58 -4.26 -2.95
CA ALA A 21 -9.34 -3.08 -2.59
C ALA A 21 -8.99 -2.56 -1.18
N ILE A 22 -8.81 -3.46 -0.20
CA ILE A 22 -8.33 -3.08 1.14
C ILE A 22 -6.94 -2.42 1.07
N SER A 23 -6.01 -3.03 0.35
CA SER A 23 -4.63 -2.52 0.24
C SER A 23 -4.62 -1.15 -0.43
N ILE A 24 -5.35 -0.99 -1.53
CA ILE A 24 -5.52 0.29 -2.24
C ILE A 24 -6.21 1.32 -1.35
N GLY A 25 -7.29 0.95 -0.66
CA GLY A 25 -8.01 1.83 0.26
C GLY A 25 -7.13 2.34 1.40
N LYS A 26 -6.27 1.47 1.95
CA LYS A 26 -5.25 1.85 2.93
C LYS A 26 -4.23 2.83 2.36
N MET A 27 -3.80 2.65 1.11
CA MET A 27 -2.91 3.59 0.43
C MET A 27 -3.57 4.98 0.27
N PHE A 28 -4.86 5.01 -0.09
CA PHE A 28 -5.65 6.24 -0.14
C PHE A 28 -5.77 6.92 1.21
N ALA A 29 -5.92 6.16 2.31
CA ALA A 29 -6.03 6.72 3.67
C ALA A 29 -4.75 7.44 4.15
N ILE A 30 -3.58 7.13 3.59
CA ILE A 30 -2.32 7.80 3.93
C ILE A 30 -2.26 9.23 3.35
N VAL A 31 -2.90 9.48 2.21
CA VAL A 31 -2.91 10.80 1.55
C VAL A 31 -3.52 11.90 2.45
N PRO A 32 -4.77 11.77 2.96
CA PRO A 32 -5.34 12.79 3.84
C PRO A 32 -4.56 12.91 5.16
N MET A 33 -3.93 11.84 5.64
CA MET A 33 -3.06 11.88 6.81
C MET A 33 -1.80 12.75 6.56
N ILE A 34 -1.17 12.66 5.39
CA ILE A 34 -0.07 13.56 4.99
C ILE A 34 -0.56 15.00 4.93
N VAL A 35 -1.72 15.23 4.31
CA VAL A 35 -2.32 16.57 4.19
C VAL A 35 -2.61 17.17 5.56
N TYR A 36 -3.23 16.41 6.47
CA TYR A 36 -3.46 16.82 7.84
C TYR A 36 -2.16 17.20 8.55
N ARG A 37 -1.10 16.40 8.40
CA ARG A 37 0.23 16.71 8.97
C ARG A 37 0.83 17.98 8.39
N ARG A 38 0.66 18.25 7.09
CA ARG A 38 1.11 19.52 6.46
C ARG A 38 0.40 20.72 7.08
N PHE A 39 -0.92 20.62 7.25
CA PHE A 39 -1.71 21.68 7.87
C PHE A 39 -1.37 21.87 9.36
N SER A 40 -1.18 20.79 10.11
CA SER A 40 -0.84 20.83 11.53
C SER A 40 0.56 21.40 11.79
N THR A 41 1.53 21.11 10.92
CA THR A 41 2.92 21.57 11.07
C THR A 41 3.19 22.91 10.38
N GLY A 42 2.25 23.41 9.57
CA GLY A 42 2.44 24.61 8.75
C GLY A 42 3.49 24.45 7.65
N THR A 43 3.99 23.23 7.38
CA THR A 43 5.00 23.00 6.36
C THR A 43 4.39 22.51 5.05
N PHE A 44 4.53 23.32 4.01
CA PHE A 44 4.00 23.05 2.67
C PHE A 44 5.12 22.77 1.68
N ALA A 45 4.79 22.08 0.59
CA ALA A 45 5.75 21.78 -0.47
C ALA A 45 5.91 22.97 -1.43
N ASN A 46 4.82 23.67 -1.72
CA ASN A 46 4.79 24.71 -2.72
C ASN A 46 4.67 26.11 -2.10
N LYS A 47 5.20 27.11 -2.81
CA LYS A 47 5.15 28.51 -2.37
C LYS A 47 3.74 29.08 -2.47
N GLU A 48 2.91 28.67 -3.44
CA GLU A 48 1.53 29.15 -3.55
C GLU A 48 0.66 28.77 -2.34
N ASP A 49 0.87 27.59 -1.76
CA ASP A 49 0.14 27.12 -0.58
C ASP A 49 0.45 27.99 0.65
N VAL A 50 1.72 28.41 0.78
CA VAL A 50 2.17 29.28 1.86
C VAL A 50 1.59 30.67 1.70
N LEU A 51 1.71 31.26 0.50
CA LEU A 51 1.17 32.60 0.20
C LEU A 51 -0.34 32.68 0.43
N SER A 52 -1.07 31.62 0.06
CA SER A 52 -2.52 31.54 0.27
C SER A 52 -2.91 31.44 1.76
N ARG A 53 -2.03 30.92 2.61
CA ARG A 53 -2.25 30.83 4.07
C ARG A 53 -1.76 32.04 4.83
N ASP A 54 -0.67 32.66 4.37
CA ASP A 54 -0.17 33.92 4.91
C ASP A 54 -1.19 35.04 4.71
N LYS A 55 -1.80 35.11 3.52
CA LYS A 55 -2.96 35.98 3.23
C LYS A 55 -4.19 35.72 4.12
N LYS A 56 -4.30 34.53 4.72
CA LYS A 56 -5.37 34.16 5.67
C LYS A 56 -4.96 34.35 7.13
N GLY A 57 -3.85 35.06 7.40
CA GLY A 57 -3.41 35.43 8.74
C GLY A 57 -2.65 34.33 9.49
N ASN A 58 -2.05 33.37 8.78
CA ASN A 58 -1.21 32.34 9.41
C ASN A 58 0.28 32.47 9.00
N PRO A 59 1.05 33.35 9.67
CA PRO A 59 2.44 33.67 9.32
C PRO A 59 3.45 32.55 9.64
N THR A 60 2.99 31.43 10.22
CA THR A 60 3.85 30.28 10.53
C THR A 60 3.98 29.30 9.37
N ALA A 61 3.21 29.49 8.30
CA ALA A 61 3.28 28.66 7.11
C ALA A 61 4.62 28.87 6.40
N LYS A 62 5.36 27.79 6.15
CA LYS A 62 6.66 27.84 5.47
C LYS A 62 6.80 26.75 4.44
N VAL A 63 7.56 27.04 3.39
CA VAL A 63 8.05 26.01 2.48
C VAL A 63 9.18 25.30 3.20
N GLY A 64 9.08 23.99 3.33
CA GLY A 64 10.11 23.24 4.02
C GLY A 64 9.79 21.77 4.21
N ILE A 65 10.80 21.07 4.69
CA ILE A 65 10.76 19.64 4.97
C ILE A 65 10.42 19.46 6.45
N ASN A 66 9.40 18.67 6.73
CA ASN A 66 9.06 18.23 8.08
C ASN A 66 9.16 16.71 8.14
N GLU A 67 9.86 16.19 9.16
CA GLU A 67 10.12 14.76 9.29
C GLU A 67 8.82 13.93 9.44
N SER A 68 7.78 14.47 10.06
CA SER A 68 6.47 13.79 10.18
C SER A 68 5.74 13.72 8.84
N VAL A 69 5.88 14.74 8.00
CA VAL A 69 5.30 14.79 6.65
C VAL A 69 6.06 13.84 5.73
N GLU A 70 7.39 13.89 5.72
CA GLU A 70 8.23 13.00 4.92
C GLU A 70 8.10 11.54 5.36
N ARG A 71 7.91 11.28 6.64
CA ARG A 71 7.57 9.94 7.13
C ARG A 71 6.26 9.44 6.54
N GLY A 72 5.25 10.29 6.39
CA GLY A 72 4.02 9.95 5.68
C GLY A 72 4.28 9.65 4.20
N ARG A 73 5.07 10.49 3.52
CA ARG A 73 5.40 10.32 2.10
C ARG A 73 6.19 9.05 1.80
N ARG A 74 7.21 8.74 2.60
CA ARG A 74 8.00 7.51 2.44
C ARG A 74 7.16 6.25 2.65
N ASN A 75 6.20 6.29 3.59
CA ASN A 75 5.23 5.21 3.75
C ASN A 75 4.33 5.05 2.52
N HIS A 76 3.82 6.17 1.98
CA HIS A 76 2.99 6.14 0.77
C HIS A 76 3.77 5.65 -0.46
N LEU A 77 5.02 6.08 -0.63
CA LEU A 77 5.88 5.62 -1.71
C LEU A 77 6.14 4.10 -1.60
N ASN A 78 6.45 3.61 -0.41
CA ASN A 78 6.63 2.17 -0.21
C ASN A 78 5.32 1.39 -0.48
N ASP A 79 4.16 1.98 -0.19
CA ASP A 79 2.87 1.39 -0.58
C ASP A 79 2.70 1.32 -2.09
N MET A 80 3.03 2.38 -2.83
CA MET A 80 3.00 2.34 -4.30
C MET A 80 3.96 1.27 -4.86
N GLU A 81 5.18 1.18 -4.34
CA GLU A 81 6.19 0.21 -4.75
C GLU A 81 5.82 -1.25 -4.49
N ASN A 82 4.86 -1.52 -3.60
CA ASN A 82 4.48 -2.90 -3.22
C ASN A 82 3.06 -3.27 -3.63
N ILE A 83 2.09 -2.36 -3.48
CA ILE A 83 0.68 -2.63 -3.76
C ILE A 83 0.44 -2.72 -5.25
N PHE A 84 1.07 -1.88 -6.09
CA PHE A 84 0.91 -2.00 -7.54
C PHE A 84 1.47 -3.33 -8.08
N PRO A 85 2.70 -3.76 -7.71
CA PRO A 85 3.17 -5.10 -8.08
C PRO A 85 2.28 -6.21 -7.54
N PHE A 86 1.78 -6.11 -6.30
CA PHE A 86 0.87 -7.12 -5.75
C PHE A 86 -0.43 -7.25 -6.55
N VAL A 87 -1.04 -6.13 -6.96
CA VAL A 87 -2.26 -6.16 -7.76
C VAL A 87 -1.98 -6.78 -9.13
N LEU A 88 -0.85 -6.44 -9.77
CA LEU A 88 -0.49 -7.00 -11.08
C LEU A 88 -0.14 -8.50 -11.01
N ILE A 89 0.75 -8.89 -10.09
CA ILE A 89 1.15 -10.29 -9.89
C ILE A 89 -0.05 -11.11 -9.43
N GLY A 90 -0.86 -10.58 -8.49
CA GLY A 90 -2.06 -11.24 -8.01
C GLY A 90 -3.09 -11.44 -9.13
N PHE A 91 -3.24 -10.48 -10.04
CA PHE A 91 -4.08 -10.63 -11.23
C PHE A 91 -3.61 -11.80 -12.11
N PHE A 92 -2.32 -11.88 -12.42
CA PHE A 92 -1.77 -13.00 -13.19
C PHE A 92 -1.89 -14.33 -12.43
N TYR A 93 -1.72 -14.31 -11.11
CA TYR A 93 -1.84 -15.47 -10.25
C TYR A 93 -3.27 -16.02 -10.23
N VAL A 94 -4.33 -15.19 -10.29
CA VAL A 94 -5.70 -15.70 -10.43
C VAL A 94 -5.88 -16.50 -11.73
N LEU A 95 -5.17 -16.12 -12.80
CA LEU A 95 -5.25 -16.80 -14.10
C LEU A 95 -4.59 -18.17 -14.10
N THR A 96 -3.69 -18.47 -13.16
CA THR A 96 -3.05 -19.79 -13.03
C THR A 96 -3.93 -20.83 -12.32
N LYS A 97 -5.19 -20.50 -12.00
CA LYS A 97 -6.15 -21.35 -11.28
C LYS A 97 -5.57 -21.96 -9.99
N PRO A 98 -5.05 -21.15 -9.06
CA PRO A 98 -4.46 -21.64 -7.82
C PRO A 98 -5.53 -22.21 -6.90
N ASP A 99 -5.10 -23.05 -5.95
CA ASP A 99 -5.96 -23.51 -4.87
C ASP A 99 -6.50 -22.33 -4.05
N LEU A 100 -7.80 -22.38 -3.72
CA LEU A 100 -8.50 -21.29 -3.03
C LEU A 100 -7.88 -20.96 -1.67
N ASN A 101 -7.51 -21.98 -0.88
CA ASN A 101 -6.96 -21.75 0.45
C ASN A 101 -5.57 -21.11 0.34
N VAL A 102 -4.74 -21.64 -0.55
CA VAL A 102 -3.39 -21.11 -0.79
C VAL A 102 -3.46 -19.66 -1.26
N ALA A 103 -4.30 -19.35 -2.25
CA ALA A 103 -4.46 -17.99 -2.75
C ALA A 103 -4.98 -17.02 -1.67
N THR A 104 -5.99 -17.44 -0.92
CA THR A 104 -6.56 -16.63 0.16
C THR A 104 -5.50 -16.29 1.23
N TRP A 105 -4.64 -17.24 1.59
CA TRP A 105 -3.55 -17.00 2.52
C TRP A 105 -2.51 -16.02 1.98
N HIS A 106 -2.11 -16.13 0.71
CA HIS A 106 -1.19 -15.17 0.09
C HIS A 106 -1.73 -13.73 0.15
N PHE A 107 -3.01 -13.54 -0.20
CA PHE A 107 -3.65 -12.23 -0.17
C PHE A 107 -3.80 -11.67 1.24
N ARG A 108 -4.20 -12.52 2.21
CA ARG A 108 -4.30 -12.15 3.64
C ARG A 108 -2.98 -11.73 4.23
N VAL A 109 -1.94 -12.55 4.04
CA VAL A 109 -0.61 -12.31 4.60
C VAL A 109 -0.03 -11.03 4.01
N PHE A 110 -0.18 -10.80 2.71
CA PHE A 110 0.23 -9.55 2.08
C PHE A 110 -0.51 -8.35 2.70
N ALA A 111 -1.84 -8.35 2.67
CA ALA A 111 -2.64 -7.22 3.17
C ALA A 111 -2.32 -6.91 4.64
N PHE A 112 -2.25 -7.93 5.49
CA PHE A 112 -1.92 -7.77 6.90
C PHE A 112 -0.49 -7.25 7.11
N SER A 113 0.49 -7.81 6.40
CA SER A 113 1.88 -7.30 6.40
C SER A 113 1.92 -5.82 6.06
N ARG A 114 1.17 -5.36 5.05
CA ARG A 114 1.14 -3.95 4.64
C ARG A 114 0.50 -3.04 5.69
N ILE A 115 -0.51 -3.52 6.41
CA ILE A 115 -1.13 -2.77 7.52
C ILE A 115 -0.12 -2.65 8.67
N VAL A 116 0.52 -3.76 9.06
CA VAL A 116 1.55 -3.75 10.12
C VAL A 116 2.73 -2.85 9.73
N HIS A 117 3.19 -2.89 8.47
CA HIS A 117 4.24 -2.01 7.96
C HIS A 117 3.86 -0.54 8.09
N MET A 118 2.63 -0.17 7.73
CA MET A 118 2.13 1.20 7.91
C MET A 118 2.12 1.61 9.38
N LEU A 119 1.58 0.77 10.27
CA LEU A 119 1.53 1.06 11.71
C LEU A 119 2.94 1.22 12.28
N ALA A 120 3.88 0.35 11.91
CA ALA A 120 5.29 0.44 12.29
C ALA A 120 6.04 1.64 11.67
N TYR A 121 5.50 2.22 10.60
CA TYR A 121 6.02 3.45 10.03
C TYR A 121 5.52 4.69 10.78
N GLN A 122 4.24 4.70 11.17
CA GLN A 122 3.60 5.85 11.79
C GLN A 122 3.80 5.93 13.31
N ILE A 123 3.82 4.79 13.98
CA ILE A 123 4.12 4.66 15.40
C ILE A 123 5.63 4.41 15.52
N PRO A 124 6.33 5.04 16.48
CA PRO A 124 7.77 4.82 16.71
C PRO A 124 8.04 3.43 17.32
N ILE A 125 7.64 2.36 16.63
CA ILE A 125 7.97 0.99 16.97
C ILE A 125 9.45 0.77 16.63
N LYS A 126 10.21 0.23 17.57
CA LYS A 126 11.63 -0.09 17.37
C LYS A 126 11.77 -1.04 16.18
N GLN A 127 12.84 -0.87 15.40
CA GLN A 127 13.27 -1.92 14.48
C GLN A 127 13.45 -3.22 15.29
N PRO A 128 13.09 -4.42 14.77
CA PRO A 128 13.05 -4.83 13.36
C PRO A 128 11.64 -4.96 12.73
N THR A 129 10.57 -4.55 13.40
CA THR A 129 9.18 -4.82 12.97
C THR A 129 8.86 -4.35 11.54
N ARG A 130 9.45 -3.24 11.11
CA ARG A 130 9.28 -2.71 9.74
C ARG A 130 9.95 -3.60 8.68
N ALA A 131 11.19 -4.02 8.94
CA ALA A 131 11.95 -4.85 8.02
C ALA A 131 11.32 -6.26 7.91
N LEU A 132 10.89 -6.82 9.03
CA LEU A 132 10.20 -8.11 9.06
C LEU A 132 8.87 -8.06 8.31
N SER A 133 8.02 -7.06 8.58
CA SER A 133 6.75 -6.92 7.86
C SER A 133 6.96 -6.73 6.36
N PHE A 134 7.94 -5.92 5.95
CA PHE A 134 8.33 -5.80 4.54
C PHE A 134 8.77 -7.13 3.94
N GLY A 135 9.67 -7.87 4.61
CA GLY A 135 10.16 -9.16 4.14
C GLY A 135 9.05 -10.20 3.97
N VAL A 136 8.09 -10.25 4.89
CA VAL A 136 6.92 -11.12 4.78
C VAL A 136 6.07 -10.77 3.54
N GLY A 137 5.80 -9.48 3.31
CA GLY A 137 5.04 -9.04 2.14
C GLY A 137 5.78 -9.26 0.82
N MET A 138 7.10 -9.12 0.82
CA MET A 138 7.93 -9.40 -0.34
C MET A 138 7.97 -10.90 -0.65
N GLY A 139 8.09 -11.75 0.39
CA GLY A 139 8.08 -13.20 0.24
C GLY A 139 6.77 -13.72 -0.38
N THR A 140 5.62 -13.18 0.02
CA THR A 140 4.34 -13.58 -0.60
C THR A 140 4.24 -13.16 -2.06
N MET A 141 4.73 -11.96 -2.42
CA MET A 141 4.78 -11.52 -3.82
C MET A 141 5.71 -12.40 -4.66
N LEU A 142 6.90 -12.74 -4.14
CA LEU A 142 7.86 -13.60 -4.82
C LEU A 142 7.31 -15.02 -5.01
N SER A 143 6.59 -15.56 -4.03
CA SER A 143 5.92 -16.87 -4.13
C SER A 143 4.88 -16.89 -5.26
N MET A 144 4.00 -15.88 -5.32
CA MET A 144 3.02 -15.77 -6.41
C MET A 144 3.69 -15.57 -7.75
N LEU A 145 4.72 -14.73 -7.83
CA LEU A 145 5.48 -14.49 -9.04
C LEU A 145 6.13 -15.78 -9.56
N TYR A 146 6.75 -16.56 -8.67
CA TYR A 146 7.34 -17.85 -9.02
C TYR A 146 6.30 -18.79 -9.64
N GLN A 147 5.13 -18.93 -9.00
CA GLN A 147 4.05 -19.79 -9.51
C GLN A 147 3.53 -19.32 -10.88
N VAL A 148 3.41 -18.01 -11.09
CA VAL A 148 3.03 -17.45 -12.39
C VAL A 148 4.07 -17.79 -13.46
N LEU A 149 5.37 -17.64 -13.15
CA LEU A 149 6.45 -17.95 -14.09
C LEU A 149 6.54 -19.43 -14.44
N THR A 150 6.31 -20.32 -13.47
CA THR A 150 6.37 -21.78 -13.69
C THR A 150 5.10 -22.35 -14.31
N TYR A 151 4.00 -21.59 -14.38
CA TYR A 151 2.74 -22.10 -14.94
C TYR A 151 2.79 -22.29 -16.45
N SER A 152 3.59 -21.47 -17.15
CA SER A 152 3.71 -21.47 -18.61
C SER A 152 5.02 -22.06 -19.14
N ALA A 153 5.91 -22.49 -18.23
CA ALA A 153 7.19 -23.11 -18.55
C ALA A 153 7.06 -24.64 -18.54
#